data_AF-C0XU26-F1
#
_entry.id   AF-C0XU26-F1
#
_cell.length_a   1.000
_cell.length_b   1.000
_cell.length_c   1.000
_cell.angle_alpha   90.00
_cell.angle_beta   90.00
_cell.angle_gamma   90.00
#
_symmetry.space_group_name_H-M   'P 1'
#
loop_
_entity.id
_entity.type
_entity.pdbx_description
1 polymer ?
#
loop_
_entity_poly.entity_id
_entity_poly.type
_entity_poly.pdbx_seq_one_letter_code
_entity_poly.pdbx_strand_id
1 'polypeptide(L)'
;MGEYARWTPGALIPGNALAAQVVLLAIAVIRGLDYGTGESEDAARRLGAVETAAPMWLWGLLFTTAAAVAFCAMAWRWSAGIVAGHTALAGLYAAVGVGIVFDVLERSEQSGGQPTWLLIIPACATIIVIIGARYHPHELMSTVIVGVCAALLIGAVTISLDGLRNATVLLGLAGLHAIIAVSTAQLAAQDDIRRARGGGRMWTQP
;
A
#
# COMPACT_ATOMS: atom_id res chain seq x y z
N MET A 1 11.91 11.02 -36.67
CA MET A 1 10.58 10.68 -36.12
C MET A 1 10.72 10.70 -34.61
N GLY A 2 10.09 11.65 -33.92
CA GLY A 2 10.18 11.75 -32.46
C GLY A 2 9.47 10.56 -31.82
N GLU A 3 10.14 9.85 -30.92
CA GLU A 3 9.50 8.82 -30.10
C GLU A 3 8.40 9.47 -29.26
N TYR A 4 7.15 9.12 -29.51
CA TYR A 4 6.05 9.48 -28.63
C TYR A 4 6.29 8.80 -27.27
N ALA A 5 6.42 9.60 -26.21
CA ALA A 5 6.58 9.10 -24.85
C ALA A 5 5.41 8.15 -24.52
N ARG A 6 5.70 6.86 -24.37
CA ARG A 6 4.71 5.83 -24.02
C ARG A 6 4.26 6.06 -22.59
N TRP A 7 2.97 6.32 -22.38
CA TRP A 7 2.40 6.43 -21.04
C TRP A 7 2.55 5.11 -20.28
N THR A 8 3.06 5.22 -19.06
CA THR A 8 3.19 4.11 -18.12
C THR A 8 2.64 4.55 -16.77
N PRO A 9 1.65 3.84 -16.20
CA PRO A 9 1.16 4.15 -14.87
C PRO A 9 2.24 3.81 -13.84
N GLY A 10 2.55 4.75 -12.94
CA GLY A 10 3.56 4.57 -11.88
C GLY A 10 5.02 4.60 -12.38
N ALA A 11 5.35 5.51 -13.32
CA ALA A 11 6.60 5.61 -14.08
C ALA A 11 7.92 5.81 -13.29
N LEU A 12 8.01 5.46 -12.00
CA LEU A 12 9.28 5.46 -11.27
C LEU A 12 10.04 4.12 -11.36
N ILE A 13 9.40 2.99 -11.67
CA ILE A 13 10.11 1.69 -11.85
C ILE A 13 10.01 1.26 -13.32
N PRO A 14 11.07 1.42 -14.13
CA PRO A 14 11.06 0.96 -15.51
C PRO A 14 10.81 -0.56 -15.59
N GLY A 15 9.94 -0.99 -16.50
CA GLY A 15 9.71 -2.41 -16.84
C GLY A 15 8.65 -3.14 -16.01
N ASN A 16 8.64 -2.98 -14.67
CA ASN A 16 7.82 -3.85 -13.79
C ASN A 16 6.76 -3.12 -12.93
N ALA A 17 6.66 -1.79 -12.99
CA ALA A 17 5.73 -0.99 -12.17
C ALA A 17 4.25 -1.39 -12.35
N LEU A 18 3.85 -1.70 -13.59
CA LEU A 18 2.48 -2.09 -13.90
C LEU A 18 2.14 -3.45 -13.28
N ALA A 19 3.01 -4.44 -13.44
CA ALA A 19 2.80 -5.77 -12.87
C ALA A 19 2.69 -5.72 -11.35
N ALA A 20 3.56 -4.95 -10.68
CA ALA A 20 3.51 -4.75 -9.23
C ALA A 20 2.19 -4.11 -8.78
N GLN A 21 1.72 -3.06 -9.47
CA GLN A 21 0.42 -2.44 -9.19
C GLN A 21 -0.73 -3.45 -9.35
N VAL A 22 -0.76 -4.20 -10.46
CA VAL A 22 -1.82 -5.20 -10.71
C VAL A 22 -1.81 -6.28 -9.62
N VAL A 23 -0.63 -6.78 -9.22
CA VAL A 23 -0.51 -7.78 -8.15
C VAL A 23 -1.01 -7.22 -6.82
N LEU A 24 -0.65 -5.98 -6.45
CA LEU A 24 -1.12 -5.36 -5.22
C LEU A 24 -2.64 -5.16 -5.19
N LEU A 25 -3.21 -4.73 -6.32
CA LEU A 25 -4.66 -4.60 -6.44
C LEU A 25 -5.35 -5.97 -6.38
N ALA A 26 -4.78 -7.01 -6.98
CA ALA A 26 -5.31 -8.36 -6.88
C ALA A 26 -5.28 -8.87 -5.42
N ILE A 27 -4.22 -8.61 -4.66
CA ILE A 27 -4.13 -8.94 -3.23
C ILE A 27 -5.26 -8.24 -2.44
N ALA A 28 -5.53 -6.96 -2.74
CA ALA A 28 -6.63 -6.23 -2.11
C ALA A 28 -8.01 -6.79 -2.47
N VAL A 29 -8.21 -7.21 -3.73
CA VAL A 29 -9.45 -7.87 -4.18
C VAL A 29 -9.63 -9.21 -3.45
N ILE A 30 -8.60 -10.06 -3.42
CA ILE A 30 -8.66 -11.35 -2.72
C ILE A 30 -9.04 -11.16 -1.26
N ARG A 31 -8.38 -10.23 -0.56
CA ARG A 31 -8.72 -9.91 0.83
C ARG A 31 -10.15 -9.40 0.97
N GLY A 32 -10.60 -8.55 0.06
CA GLY A 32 -11.96 -8.05 0.08
C GLY A 32 -13.00 -9.16 -0.13
N LEU A 33 -12.68 -10.14 -0.99
CA LEU A 33 -13.51 -11.33 -1.18
C LEU A 33 -13.50 -12.24 0.06
N ASP A 34 -12.34 -12.46 0.68
CA ASP A 34 -12.23 -13.24 1.92
C ASP A 34 -13.14 -12.67 3.02
N TYR A 35 -13.17 -11.34 3.18
CA TYR A 35 -14.10 -10.66 4.09
C TYR A 35 -15.57 -10.76 3.65
N GLY A 36 -15.84 -10.72 2.35
CA GLY A 36 -17.21 -10.73 1.80
C GLY A 36 -17.89 -12.10 1.80
N THR A 37 -17.13 -13.18 1.59
CA THR A 37 -17.68 -14.55 1.52
C THR A 37 -17.76 -15.23 2.88
N GLY A 38 -17.26 -14.58 3.93
CA GLY A 38 -17.17 -15.15 5.26
C GLY A 38 -15.92 -16.03 5.37
N GLU A 39 -15.08 -15.70 6.34
CA GLU A 39 -14.01 -16.58 6.76
C GLU A 39 -14.56 -17.75 7.62
N SER A 40 -13.79 -18.82 7.75
CA SER A 40 -14.15 -19.93 8.66
C SER A 40 -14.32 -19.41 10.10
N GLU A 41 -15.15 -20.10 10.90
CA GLU A 41 -15.39 -19.71 12.31
C GLU A 41 -14.08 -19.56 13.11
N ASP A 42 -13.05 -20.34 12.78
CA ASP A 42 -11.72 -20.24 13.40
C ASP A 42 -10.98 -18.95 13.08
N ALA A 43 -11.16 -18.40 11.88
CA ALA A 43 -10.56 -17.13 11.49
C ALA A 43 -11.40 -15.93 11.96
N ALA A 44 -12.73 -16.09 12.01
CA ALA A 44 -13.63 -15.13 12.68
C ALA A 44 -13.34 -15.00 14.20
N ARG A 45 -12.89 -16.08 14.88
CA ARG A 45 -12.45 -16.03 16.28
C ARG A 45 -11.17 -15.22 16.52
N ARG A 46 -10.45 -14.83 15.46
CA ARG A 46 -9.20 -14.06 15.52
C ARG A 46 -9.35 -12.66 14.93
N LEU A 47 -10.57 -12.12 14.91
CA LEU A 47 -10.82 -10.76 14.43
C LEU A 47 -10.17 -9.74 15.34
N GLY A 48 -9.41 -8.84 14.71
CA GLY A 48 -8.81 -7.67 15.37
C GLY A 48 -9.88 -6.78 16.02
N ALA A 49 -9.54 -5.99 17.05
CA ALA A 49 -10.41 -4.95 17.60
C ALA A 49 -10.94 -3.98 16.53
N VAL A 50 -10.19 -3.74 15.46
CA VAL A 50 -10.63 -2.93 14.33
C VAL A 50 -11.64 -3.67 13.47
N GLU A 51 -11.43 -4.96 13.22
CA GLU A 51 -12.35 -5.73 12.37
C GLU A 51 -13.71 -5.90 13.04
N THR A 52 -13.78 -5.95 14.38
CA THR A 52 -15.06 -5.98 15.12
C THR A 52 -15.83 -4.67 15.09
N ALA A 53 -15.21 -3.56 14.69
CA ALA A 53 -15.86 -2.25 14.61
C ALA A 53 -16.92 -2.16 13.50
N ALA A 54 -16.92 -3.09 12.54
CA ALA A 54 -17.89 -3.15 11.47
C ALA A 54 -18.15 -4.60 10.99
N PRO A 55 -19.29 -4.89 10.35
CA PRO A 55 -19.54 -6.19 9.74
C PRO A 55 -18.48 -6.55 8.68
N MET A 56 -18.08 -7.82 8.59
CA MET A 56 -17.04 -8.29 7.64
C MET A 56 -17.33 -7.92 6.19
N TRP A 57 -18.60 -8.05 5.76
CA TRP A 57 -18.98 -7.70 4.39
C TRP A 57 -18.68 -6.23 4.05
N LEU A 58 -18.71 -5.33 5.03
CA LEU A 58 -18.40 -3.91 4.81
C LEU A 58 -16.91 -3.72 4.57
N TRP A 59 -16.05 -4.37 5.35
CA TRP A 59 -14.61 -4.39 5.08
C TRP A 59 -14.32 -4.97 3.70
N GLY A 60 -14.99 -6.05 3.33
CA GLY A 60 -14.88 -6.65 2.00
C GLY A 60 -15.23 -5.66 0.88
N LEU A 61 -16.33 -4.93 1.04
CA LEU A 61 -16.76 -3.90 0.11
C LEU A 61 -15.75 -2.75 0.04
N LEU A 62 -15.20 -2.28 1.16
CA LEU A 62 -14.21 -1.21 1.19
C LEU A 62 -12.92 -1.59 0.45
N PHE A 63 -12.37 -2.79 0.69
CA PHE A 63 -11.16 -3.26 0.00
C PHE A 63 -11.39 -3.45 -1.50
N THR A 64 -12.46 -4.15 -1.89
CA THR A 64 -12.77 -4.41 -3.30
C THR A 64 -13.08 -3.12 -4.07
N THR A 65 -13.85 -2.19 -3.50
CA THR A 65 -14.19 -0.91 -4.17
C THR A 65 -12.96 -0.04 -4.35
N ALA A 66 -12.09 0.09 -3.33
CA ALA A 66 -10.86 0.85 -3.45
C ALA A 66 -9.92 0.26 -4.52
N ALA A 67 -9.80 -1.07 -4.57
CA ALA A 67 -9.02 -1.75 -5.60
C ALA A 67 -9.61 -1.57 -7.02
N ALA A 68 -10.93 -1.68 -7.14
CA ALA A 68 -11.63 -1.47 -8.40
C ALA A 68 -11.44 -0.04 -8.92
N VAL A 69 -11.55 0.98 -8.05
CA VAL A 69 -11.28 2.39 -8.41
C VAL A 69 -9.86 2.56 -8.96
N ALA A 70 -8.84 2.05 -8.26
CA ALA A 70 -7.47 2.13 -8.73
C ALA A 70 -7.25 1.41 -10.07
N PHE A 71 -7.78 0.20 -10.22
CA PHE A 71 -7.67 -0.60 -11.44
C PHE A 71 -8.35 0.08 -12.64
N CYS A 72 -9.59 0.53 -12.46
CA CYS A 72 -10.33 1.29 -13.46
C CYS A 72 -9.61 2.59 -13.83
N ALA A 73 -9.09 3.32 -12.85
CA ALA A 73 -8.34 4.54 -13.08
C ALA A 73 -7.04 4.29 -13.87
N MET A 74 -6.37 3.15 -13.64
CA MET A 74 -5.26 2.70 -14.49
C MET A 74 -5.73 2.44 -15.93
N ALA A 75 -6.82 1.72 -16.12
CA ALA A 75 -7.35 1.44 -17.47
C ALA A 75 -7.74 2.72 -18.24
N TRP A 76 -8.34 3.69 -17.55
CA TRP A 76 -8.74 4.99 -18.11
C TRP A 76 -7.67 6.07 -18.05
N ARG A 77 -6.47 5.76 -17.55
CA ARG A 77 -5.33 6.69 -17.47
C ARG A 77 -5.63 7.93 -16.62
N TRP A 78 -6.46 7.78 -15.59
CA TRP A 78 -6.89 8.83 -14.66
C TRP A 78 -6.01 8.84 -13.41
N SER A 79 -4.98 9.70 -13.39
CA SER A 79 -3.99 9.75 -12.30
C SER A 79 -4.61 9.98 -10.92
N ALA A 80 -5.57 10.90 -10.79
CA ALA A 80 -6.19 11.18 -9.49
C ALA A 80 -6.99 9.97 -8.96
N GLY A 81 -7.63 9.18 -9.82
CA GLY A 81 -8.30 7.94 -9.42
C GLY A 81 -7.33 6.87 -8.92
N ILE A 82 -6.16 6.75 -9.55
CA ILE A 82 -5.09 5.84 -9.10
C ILE A 82 -4.60 6.24 -7.71
N VAL A 83 -4.33 7.54 -7.51
CA VAL A 83 -3.91 8.09 -6.21
C VAL A 83 -4.97 7.84 -5.15
N ALA A 84 -6.25 8.12 -5.44
CA ALA A 84 -7.35 7.92 -4.50
C ALA A 84 -7.48 6.44 -4.08
N GLY A 85 -7.51 5.52 -5.04
CA GLY A 85 -7.66 4.09 -4.73
C GLY A 85 -6.49 3.53 -3.93
N HIS A 86 -5.24 3.85 -4.31
CA HIS A 86 -4.07 3.43 -3.52
C HIS A 86 -4.02 4.10 -2.14
N THR A 87 -4.42 5.36 -1.99
CA THR A 87 -4.49 6.02 -0.68
C THR A 87 -5.52 5.36 0.23
N ALA A 88 -6.70 5.03 -0.31
CA ALA A 88 -7.73 4.31 0.42
C ALA A 88 -7.23 2.92 0.88
N LEU A 89 -6.58 2.16 0.00
CA LEU A 89 -6.00 0.86 0.34
C LEU A 89 -4.89 0.98 1.38
N ALA A 90 -4.04 2.00 1.30
CA ALA A 90 -3.03 2.27 2.32
C ALA A 90 -3.68 2.49 3.70
N GLY A 91 -4.74 3.29 3.76
CA GLY A 91 -5.50 3.53 4.99
C GLY A 91 -6.16 2.27 5.53
N LEU A 92 -6.80 1.48 4.68
CA LEU A 92 -7.47 0.22 5.07
C LEU A 92 -6.48 -0.81 5.63
N TYR A 93 -5.38 -1.06 4.91
CA TYR A 93 -4.34 -1.98 5.38
C TYR A 93 -3.67 -1.49 6.67
N ALA A 94 -3.44 -0.17 6.81
CA ALA A 94 -2.90 0.40 8.03
C ALA A 94 -3.87 0.23 9.21
N ALA A 95 -5.17 0.50 9.01
CA ALA A 95 -6.18 0.36 10.06
C ALA A 95 -6.26 -1.08 10.58
N VAL A 96 -6.37 -2.07 9.68
CA VAL A 96 -6.41 -3.49 10.07
C VAL A 96 -5.08 -3.91 10.70
N GLY A 97 -3.94 -3.53 10.11
CA GLY A 97 -2.62 -3.84 10.64
C GLY A 97 -2.40 -3.32 12.06
N VAL A 98 -2.76 -2.06 12.32
CA VAL A 98 -2.70 -1.43 13.66
C VAL A 98 -3.65 -2.11 14.63
N GLY A 99 -4.87 -2.47 14.20
CA GLY A 99 -5.82 -3.22 15.03
C GLY A 99 -5.23 -4.55 15.53
N ILE A 100 -4.59 -5.32 14.65
CA ILE A 100 -3.93 -6.57 15.02
C ILE A 100 -2.79 -6.32 16.02
N VAL A 101 -2.03 -5.23 15.85
CA VAL A 101 -0.98 -4.86 16.81
C VAL A 101 -1.57 -4.63 18.20
N PHE A 102 -2.65 -3.87 18.32
CA PHE A 102 -3.30 -3.63 19.61
C PHE A 102 -3.79 -4.93 20.27
N ASP A 103 -4.43 -5.82 19.52
CA ASP A 103 -4.89 -7.12 20.03
C ASP A 103 -3.76 -8.02 20.53
N VAL A 104 -2.60 -7.96 19.86
CA VAL A 104 -1.40 -8.69 20.29
C VAL A 104 -0.88 -8.11 21.60
N LEU A 105 -0.82 -6.78 21.71
CA LEU A 105 -0.37 -6.10 22.93
C LEU A 105 -1.29 -6.43 24.11
N GLU A 106 -2.60 -6.35 23.93
CA GLU A 106 -3.58 -6.64 24.99
C GLU A 106 -3.47 -8.09 25.49
N ARG A 107 -3.39 -9.07 24.58
CA ARG A 107 -3.17 -10.49 24.93
C ARG A 107 -1.84 -10.72 25.66
N SER A 108 -0.84 -9.91 25.33
CA SER A 108 0.48 -10.03 25.93
C SER A 108 0.56 -9.47 27.35
N GLU A 109 -0.13 -8.37 27.61
CA GLU A 109 -0.31 -7.83 28.96
C GLU A 109 -1.02 -8.85 29.87
N GLN A 110 -2.04 -9.53 29.34
CA GLN A 110 -2.78 -10.56 30.08
C GLN A 110 -1.96 -11.81 30.37
N SER A 111 -1.01 -12.17 29.51
CA SER A 111 -0.15 -13.37 29.67
C SER A 111 1.14 -13.12 30.44
N GLY A 112 1.41 -11.87 30.86
CA GLY A 112 2.62 -11.50 31.61
C GLY A 112 3.93 -11.52 30.80
N GLY A 113 3.86 -11.76 29.49
CA GLY A 113 5.00 -11.72 28.58
C GLY A 113 4.93 -10.48 27.70
N GLN A 114 5.99 -9.67 27.67
CA GLN A 114 6.05 -8.51 26.77
C GLN A 114 6.68 -8.89 25.42
N PRO A 115 5.93 -8.91 24.30
CA PRO A 115 6.45 -9.26 22.99
C PRO A 115 6.90 -7.97 22.31
N THR A 116 7.71 -7.17 23.00
CA THR A 116 8.18 -5.84 22.53
C THR A 116 8.82 -5.92 21.15
N TRP A 117 9.40 -7.06 20.79
CA TRP A 117 9.96 -7.33 19.47
C TRP A 117 8.94 -7.21 18.32
N LEU A 118 7.66 -7.48 18.55
CA LEU A 118 6.59 -7.32 17.54
C LEU A 118 6.31 -5.85 17.20
N LEU A 119 6.65 -4.93 18.10
CA LEU A 119 6.59 -3.47 17.86
C LEU A 119 7.89 -2.93 17.30
N ILE A 120 9.03 -3.51 17.69
CA ILE A 120 10.35 -3.04 17.27
C ILE A 120 10.52 -3.18 15.76
N ILE A 121 10.05 -4.27 15.15
CA ILE A 121 10.20 -4.49 13.70
C ILE A 121 9.46 -3.43 12.86
N PRO A 122 8.15 -3.19 13.03
CA PRO A 122 7.45 -2.14 12.29
C PRO A 122 7.93 -0.75 12.67
N ALA A 123 8.28 -0.49 13.95
CA ALA A 123 8.84 0.80 14.36
C ALA A 123 10.18 1.07 13.66
N CYS A 124 11.11 0.11 13.65
CA CYS A 124 12.38 0.21 12.95
C CYS A 124 12.18 0.39 11.45
N ALA A 125 11.27 -0.37 10.82
CA ALA A 125 10.96 -0.22 9.40
C ALA A 125 10.43 1.19 9.09
N THR A 126 9.52 1.71 9.92
CA THR A 126 8.96 3.06 9.77
C THR A 126 10.02 4.14 10.00
N ILE A 127 10.89 3.97 10.99
CA ILE A 127 11.99 4.89 11.27
C ILE A 127 13.01 4.89 10.13
N ILE A 128 13.38 3.72 9.59
CA ILE A 128 14.28 3.61 8.43
C ILE A 128 13.67 4.31 7.21
N VAL A 129 12.36 4.16 6.99
CA VAL A 129 11.62 4.87 5.94
C VAL A 129 11.65 6.38 6.16
N ILE A 130 11.38 6.86 7.37
CA ILE A 130 11.39 8.30 7.71
C ILE A 130 12.80 8.89 7.57
N ILE A 131 13.83 8.19 8.07
CA ILE A 131 15.23 8.61 7.99
C ILE A 131 15.69 8.62 6.53
N GLY A 132 15.44 7.55 5.78
CA GLY A 132 15.73 7.47 4.35
C GLY A 132 15.07 8.60 3.57
N ALA A 133 13.81 8.88 3.88
CA ALA A 133 13.07 9.97 3.27
C ALA A 133 13.65 11.36 3.57
N ARG A 134 14.21 11.55 4.76
CA ARG A 134 14.76 12.82 5.21
C ARG A 134 16.17 13.09 4.66
N TYR A 135 17.03 12.07 4.60
CA TYR A 135 18.44 12.24 4.23
C TYR A 135 18.72 11.99 2.75
N HIS A 136 17.96 11.11 2.10
CA HIS A 136 18.14 10.78 0.69
C HIS A 136 16.83 10.95 -0.07
N PRO A 137 16.28 12.18 -0.19
CA PRO A 137 14.99 12.40 -0.86
C PRO A 137 14.97 11.96 -2.32
N HIS A 138 16.15 11.86 -2.95
CA HIS A 138 16.35 11.34 -4.30
C HIS A 138 16.49 9.80 -4.37
N GLU A 139 16.81 9.13 -3.26
CA GLU A 139 16.83 7.66 -3.14
C GLU A 139 15.67 7.11 -2.28
N LEU A 140 14.75 7.99 -1.89
CA LEU A 140 13.59 7.71 -1.04
C LEU A 140 12.83 6.47 -1.52
N MET A 141 12.73 6.29 -2.83
CA MET A 141 12.08 5.12 -3.42
C MET A 141 12.83 3.81 -3.16
N SER A 142 14.17 3.77 -3.22
CA SER A 142 14.93 2.55 -2.94
C SER A 142 14.83 2.17 -1.47
N THR A 143 14.86 3.15 -0.56
CA THR A 143 14.78 2.89 0.88
C THR A 143 13.40 2.38 1.30
N VAL A 144 12.31 2.92 0.74
CA VAL A 144 10.97 2.42 1.06
C VAL A 144 10.71 1.07 0.40
N ILE A 145 11.20 0.81 -0.82
CA ILE A 145 11.13 -0.53 -1.43
C ILE A 145 11.88 -1.56 -0.58
N VAL A 146 13.08 -1.26 -0.10
CA VAL A 146 13.86 -2.16 0.77
C VAL A 146 13.12 -2.42 2.09
N GLY A 147 12.61 -1.36 2.74
CA GLY A 147 11.84 -1.49 3.99
C GLY A 147 10.58 -2.34 3.83
N VAL A 148 9.85 -2.15 2.73
CA VAL A 148 8.71 -2.98 2.37
C VAL A 148 9.12 -4.42 2.09
N CYS A 149 10.14 -4.64 1.26
CA CYS A 149 10.58 -5.99 0.90
C CYS A 149 11.02 -6.77 2.13
N ALA A 150 11.71 -6.11 3.06
CA ALA A 150 12.05 -6.68 4.36
C ALA A 150 10.79 -7.01 5.18
N ALA A 151 9.81 -6.11 5.25
CA ALA A 151 8.53 -6.36 5.94
C ALA A 151 7.74 -7.53 5.32
N LEU A 152 7.73 -7.65 3.99
CA LEU A 152 7.09 -8.75 3.28
C LEU A 152 7.84 -10.07 3.45
N LEU A 153 9.18 -10.07 3.44
CA LEU A 153 10.00 -11.26 3.70
C LEU A 153 9.82 -11.76 5.14
N ILE A 154 9.87 -10.86 6.12
CA ILE A 154 9.59 -11.17 7.52
C ILE A 154 8.17 -11.73 7.63
N GLY A 155 7.21 -11.05 7.02
CA GLY A 155 5.82 -11.49 6.89
C GLY A 155 5.70 -12.91 6.36
N ALA A 156 6.35 -13.22 5.23
CA ALA A 156 6.35 -14.55 4.60
C ALA A 156 6.95 -15.63 5.49
N VAL A 157 8.02 -15.34 6.22
CA VAL A 157 8.63 -16.26 7.20
C VAL A 157 7.69 -16.51 8.38
N THR A 158 6.90 -15.50 8.76
CA THR A 158 5.95 -15.56 9.89
C THR A 158 4.53 -16.02 9.52
N ILE A 159 4.22 -16.26 8.23
CA ILE A 159 2.93 -16.80 7.78
C ILE A 159 2.63 -18.17 8.41
N SER A 160 3.66 -18.96 8.71
CA SER A 160 3.52 -20.27 9.37
C SER A 160 3.08 -20.17 10.84
N LEU A 161 3.24 -19.00 11.47
CA LEU A 161 2.90 -18.78 12.88
C LEU A 161 1.47 -18.23 13.04
N ASP A 162 1.07 -17.26 12.21
CA ASP A 162 -0.21 -16.53 12.36
C ASP A 162 -1.07 -16.47 11.08
N GLY A 163 -0.67 -17.13 9.98
CA GLY A 163 -1.36 -17.09 8.70
C GLY A 163 -1.20 -15.76 7.94
N LEU A 164 -2.13 -15.45 7.02
CA LEU A 164 -2.15 -14.20 6.23
C LEU A 164 -2.57 -12.95 7.03
N ARG A 165 -2.95 -13.10 8.31
CA ARG A 165 -3.33 -12.00 9.23
C ARG A 165 -2.15 -11.55 10.07
N ASN A 166 -1.05 -11.23 9.39
CA ASN A 166 0.16 -10.77 10.02
C ASN A 166 0.26 -9.24 9.96
N ALA A 167 0.33 -8.57 11.11
CA ALA A 167 0.42 -7.11 11.18
C ALA A 167 1.59 -6.55 10.33
N THR A 168 2.72 -7.24 10.28
CA THR A 168 3.89 -6.85 9.48
C THR A 168 3.56 -6.87 7.98
N VAL A 169 2.85 -7.89 7.50
CA VAL A 169 2.42 -7.98 6.09
C VAL A 169 1.45 -6.85 5.78
N LEU A 170 0.46 -6.60 6.64
CA LEU A 170 -0.55 -5.56 6.41
C LEU A 170 0.06 -4.17 6.41
N LEU A 171 0.95 -3.87 7.35
CA LEU A 171 1.66 -2.60 7.38
C LEU A 171 2.62 -2.46 6.19
N GLY A 172 3.25 -3.55 5.75
CA GLY A 172 4.05 -3.59 4.52
C GLY A 172 3.24 -3.27 3.26
N LEU A 173 2.05 -3.87 3.13
CA LEU A 173 1.10 -3.56 2.04
C LEU A 173 0.61 -2.12 2.12
N ALA A 174 0.29 -1.62 3.32
CA ALA A 174 -0.07 -0.22 3.52
C ALA A 174 1.03 0.73 3.02
N GLY A 175 2.28 0.44 3.37
CA GLY A 175 3.45 1.18 2.90
C GLY A 175 3.58 1.16 1.38
N LEU A 176 3.43 0.00 0.73
CA LEU A 176 3.47 -0.11 -0.73
C LEU A 176 2.41 0.74 -1.42
N HIS A 177 1.17 0.66 -0.95
CA HIS A 177 0.09 1.45 -1.50
C HIS A 177 0.36 2.96 -1.34
N ALA A 178 0.89 3.39 -0.18
CA ALA A 178 1.27 4.77 0.05
C ALA A 178 2.39 5.26 -0.90
N ILE A 179 3.44 4.44 -1.11
CA ILE A 179 4.52 4.76 -2.06
C ILE A 179 3.96 4.99 -3.45
N ILE A 180 3.10 4.08 -3.93
CA ILE A 180 2.52 4.17 -5.27
C ILE A 180 1.65 5.42 -5.39
N ALA A 181 0.83 5.73 -4.37
CA ALA A 181 0.00 6.92 -4.35
C ALA A 181 0.83 8.20 -4.45
N VAL A 182 1.85 8.36 -3.59
CA VAL A 182 2.73 9.54 -3.57
C VAL A 182 3.50 9.67 -4.89
N SER A 183 4.07 8.57 -5.36
CA SER A 183 4.84 8.53 -6.62
C SER A 183 4.00 8.95 -7.81
N THR A 184 2.76 8.44 -7.88
CA THR A 184 1.82 8.78 -8.96
C THR A 184 1.41 10.25 -8.89
N ALA A 185 1.15 10.77 -7.69
CA ALA A 185 0.81 12.19 -7.50
C ALA A 185 1.97 13.12 -7.91
N GLN A 186 3.20 12.79 -7.54
CA GLN A 186 4.39 13.57 -7.91
C GLN A 186 4.62 13.57 -9.43
N LEU A 187 4.49 12.41 -10.09
CA LEU A 187 4.62 12.31 -11.54
C LEU A 187 3.53 13.09 -12.27
N ALA A 188 2.28 13.02 -11.79
CA ALA A 188 1.18 13.81 -12.35
C ALA A 188 1.46 15.32 -12.23
N ALA A 189 1.90 15.79 -11.06
CA ALA A 189 2.25 17.19 -10.85
C ALA A 189 3.42 17.65 -11.73
N GLN A 190 4.43 16.79 -11.94
CA GLN A 190 5.54 17.09 -12.85
C GLN A 190 5.08 17.20 -14.31
N ASP A 191 4.18 16.33 -14.76
CA ASP A 191 3.62 16.38 -16.11
C ASP A 191 2.80 17.67 -16.32
N ASP A 192 2.01 18.07 -15.34
CA ASP A 192 1.25 19.33 -15.38
C ASP A 192 2.18 20.55 -15.47
N ILE A 193 3.27 20.59 -14.68
CA ILE A 193 4.28 21.66 -14.76
C ILE A 193 4.97 21.67 -16.14
N ARG A 194 5.31 20.50 -16.69
CA ARG A 194 5.92 20.39 -18.02
C ARG A 194 4.98 20.89 -19.11
N ARG A 195 3.69 20.54 -19.04
CA ARG A 195 2.66 21.05 -19.97
C ARG A 195 2.49 22.56 -19.84
N ALA A 196 2.43 23.09 -18.62
CA ALA A 196 2.34 24.53 -18.37
C ALA A 196 3.56 25.31 -18.90
N ARG A 197 4.78 24.76 -18.73
CA ARG A 197 6.02 25.38 -19.24
C ARG A 197 6.21 25.21 -20.75
N GLY A 198 5.85 24.05 -21.30
CA GLY A 198 5.94 23.73 -22.73
C GLY A 198 4.89 24.43 -23.59
N GLY A 199 3.75 24.81 -23.00
CA GLY A 199 2.72 25.64 -23.65
C GLY A 199 3.04 27.14 -23.73
N GLY A 200 4.20 27.58 -23.22
CA GLY A 200 4.54 29.00 -23.07
C GLY A 200 5.46 29.62 -24.14
N ARG A 201 5.91 28.87 -25.16
CA ARG A 201 6.55 29.35 -26.42
C ARG A 201 7.27 28.19 -27.10
N MET A 202 6.62 27.54 -28.07
CA MET A 202 7.33 26.77 -29.09
C MET A 202 6.66 26.82 -30.48
N TRP A 203 5.81 27.83 -30.70
CA TRP A 203 5.27 28.17 -32.01
C TRP A 203 5.24 29.69 -32.17
N THR A 204 6.37 30.25 -32.56
CA THR A 204 6.37 31.40 -33.47
C THR A 204 7.16 30.96 -34.69
N GLN A 205 6.44 30.54 -35.72
CA GLN A 205 7.00 30.36 -37.06
C GLN A 205 7.32 31.75 -37.64
N PRO A 206 8.52 31.99 -38.19
CA PRO A 206 8.65 32.66 -39.46
C PRO A 206 8.33 31.71 -40.61
#